data_AF-A0A975NK96-F1
#
_entry.id   AF-A0A975NK96-F1
#
_cell.length_a   1.000
_cell.length_b   1.000
_cell.length_c   1.000
_cell.angle_alpha   90.00
_cell.angle_beta   90.00
_cell.angle_gamma   90.00
#
_symmetry.space_group_name_H-M   'P 1'
#
loop_
_entity.id
_entity.type
_entity.pdbx_description
1 polymer ?
#
loop_
_entity_poly.entity_id
_entity_poly.type
_entity_poly.pdbx_seq_one_letter_code
_entity_poly.pdbx_strand_id
1 'polypeptide(L)'
;MISAAWPEAALAQQPPAPQQQFQQSAEWGKLPKMILERQFAGPLQDTVIQRLRDPVDGTICYLYLPISAPHSPTTATGFVQYGPNTIGSINCVPTPPAAPAARRQ
;
A
#
# COMPACT_ATOMS: atom_id res chain seq x y z
N MET A 1 -6.21 60.71 -11.99
CA MET A 1 -5.66 59.78 -10.98
C MET A 1 -6.70 58.71 -10.75
N ILE A 2 -6.52 57.52 -11.34
CA ILE A 2 -7.49 56.42 -11.29
C ILE A 2 -6.90 55.34 -10.36
N SER A 3 -7.54 55.13 -9.22
CA SER A 3 -7.22 54.05 -8.28
C SER A 3 -7.73 52.71 -8.84
N ALA A 4 -6.85 51.71 -8.95
CA ALA A 4 -7.25 50.33 -9.21
C ALA A 4 -7.36 49.60 -7.87
N ALA A 5 -8.59 49.29 -7.45
CA ALA A 5 -8.86 48.39 -6.33
C ALA A 5 -8.78 46.95 -6.83
N TRP A 6 -7.91 46.15 -6.22
CA TRP A 6 -7.81 44.71 -6.47
C TRP A 6 -8.85 43.99 -5.60
N PRO A 7 -9.57 42.99 -6.11
CA PRO A 7 -10.44 42.17 -5.27
C PRO A 7 -9.61 41.15 -4.48
N GLU A 8 -9.71 41.21 -3.15
CA GLU A 8 -9.22 40.17 -2.23
C GLU A 8 -9.94 38.84 -2.50
N ALA A 9 -9.16 37.83 -2.90
CA ALA A 9 -9.65 36.46 -3.03
C ALA A 9 -9.89 35.87 -1.64
N ALA A 10 -11.16 35.64 -1.28
CA ALA A 10 -11.54 34.95 -0.07
C ALA A 10 -10.99 33.51 -0.07
N LEU A 11 -10.19 33.16 0.95
CA LEU A 11 -9.78 31.80 1.23
C LEU A 11 -11.01 30.99 1.68
N ALA A 12 -11.68 30.34 0.72
CA ALA A 12 -12.72 29.37 1.02
C ALA A 12 -12.09 28.17 1.76
N GLN A 13 -12.45 27.99 3.03
CA GLN A 13 -12.11 26.81 3.81
C GLN A 13 -12.80 25.60 3.17
N GLN A 14 -12.03 24.78 2.44
CA GLN A 14 -12.54 23.52 1.91
C GLN A 14 -12.95 22.62 3.09
N PRO A 15 -14.16 22.03 3.08
CA PRO A 15 -14.57 21.11 4.12
C PRO A 15 -13.61 19.90 4.16
N PRO A 16 -13.31 19.36 5.36
CA PRO A 16 -12.44 18.20 5.49
C PRO A 16 -13.01 17.03 4.67
N ALA A 17 -12.14 16.38 3.89
CA ALA A 17 -12.51 15.23 3.09
C ALA A 17 -13.08 14.12 3.99
N PRO A 18 -14.14 13.42 3.57
CA PRO A 18 -14.73 12.33 4.35
C PRO A 18 -13.65 11.28 4.65
N GLN A 19 -13.38 11.05 5.94
CA GLN A 19 -12.57 9.92 6.36
C GLN A 19 -13.35 8.64 6.01
N GLN A 20 -12.94 7.96 4.95
CA GLN A 20 -13.50 6.66 4.58
C GLN A 20 -13.22 5.67 5.71
N GLN A 21 -14.22 5.46 6.56
CA GLN A 21 -14.24 4.35 7.50
C GLN A 21 -14.31 3.06 6.66
N PHE A 22 -13.14 2.43 6.46
CA PHE A 22 -13.09 1.06 5.97
C PHE A 22 -13.91 0.19 6.93
N GLN A 23 -15.09 -0.25 6.49
CA GLN A 23 -15.89 -1.21 7.22
C GLN A 23 -15.08 -2.51 7.29
N GLN A 24 -14.54 -2.79 8.48
CA GLN A 24 -13.76 -4.00 8.77
C GLN A 24 -14.65 -5.22 8.52
N SER A 25 -14.51 -5.82 7.35
CA SER A 25 -15.20 -7.04 7.00
C SER A 25 -14.60 -8.16 7.84
N ALA A 26 -15.42 -8.88 8.60
CA ALA A 26 -15.01 -10.02 9.43
C ALA A 26 -14.34 -11.17 8.63
N GLU A 27 -14.24 -11.04 7.31
CA GLU A 27 -13.63 -12.01 6.40
C GLU A 27 -12.17 -11.72 6.04
N TRP A 28 -11.52 -10.70 6.63
CA TRP A 28 -10.12 -10.37 6.31
C TRP A 28 -9.18 -11.57 6.39
N GLY A 29 -9.37 -12.44 7.40
CA GLY A 29 -8.56 -13.65 7.58
C GLY A 29 -8.73 -14.72 6.49
N LYS A 30 -9.79 -14.63 5.66
CA LYS A 30 -10.05 -15.53 4.53
C LYS A 30 -9.45 -15.03 3.22
N LEU A 31 -8.92 -13.80 3.19
CA LEU A 31 -8.30 -13.26 1.99
C LEU A 31 -7.07 -14.09 1.61
N PRO A 32 -6.90 -14.43 0.32
CA PRO A 32 -5.73 -15.15 -0.13
C PRO A 32 -4.47 -14.33 0.16
N LYS A 33 -3.43 -15.02 0.64
CA LYS A 33 -2.14 -14.39 0.97
C LYS A 33 -1.16 -14.65 -0.15
N MET A 34 -0.39 -13.62 -0.50
CA MET A 34 0.81 -13.83 -1.30
C MET A 34 1.85 -14.63 -0.50
N ILE A 35 2.67 -15.40 -1.20
CA ILE A 35 3.75 -16.22 -0.62
C ILE A 35 5.01 -15.37 -0.51
N LEU A 36 5.58 -15.26 0.69
CA LEU A 36 6.91 -14.66 0.88
C LEU A 36 7.98 -15.61 0.33
N GLU A 37 8.56 -15.27 -0.82
CA GLU A 37 9.61 -16.08 -1.45
C GLU A 37 11.01 -15.66 -0.99
N ARG A 38 11.26 -14.36 -0.77
CA ARG A 38 12.54 -13.82 -0.28
C ARG A 38 12.39 -12.53 0.52
N GLN A 39 13.37 -12.25 1.36
CA GLN A 39 13.50 -10.98 2.09
C GLN A 39 14.94 -10.45 1.94
N PHE A 40 15.06 -9.13 1.78
CA PHE A 40 16.32 -8.42 1.63
C PHE A 40 16.39 -7.24 2.59
N ALA A 41 17.60 -6.79 2.91
CA ALA A 41 17.78 -5.47 3.51
C ALA A 41 17.35 -4.38 2.53
N GLY A 42 16.64 -3.37 3.02
CA GLY A 42 16.29 -2.20 2.22
C GLY A 42 17.46 -1.20 2.11
N PRO A 43 17.37 -0.23 1.19
CA PRO A 43 18.39 0.80 0.98
C PRO A 43 18.60 1.74 2.17
N LEU A 44 17.59 1.91 3.03
CA LEU A 44 17.70 2.74 4.24
C LEU A 44 17.82 1.84 5.48
N GLN A 45 18.41 2.38 6.54
CA GLN A 45 18.48 1.69 7.83
C GLN A 45 17.06 1.31 8.30
N ASP A 46 16.94 0.15 8.93
CA ASP A 46 15.68 -0.37 9.47
C ASP A 46 14.56 -0.52 8.46
N THR A 47 14.90 -0.83 7.20
CA THR A 47 13.95 -1.15 6.14
C THR A 47 14.24 -2.53 5.54
N VAL A 48 13.19 -3.16 5.01
CA VAL A 48 13.27 -4.45 4.33
C VAL A 48 12.58 -4.37 2.97
N ILE A 49 13.03 -5.23 2.06
CA ILE A 49 12.33 -5.52 0.81
C ILE A 49 11.87 -6.98 0.87
N GLN A 50 10.58 -7.20 0.71
CA GLN A 50 10.00 -8.54 0.62
C GLN A 50 9.58 -8.83 -0.82
N ARG A 51 9.98 -9.99 -1.33
CA ARG A 51 9.51 -10.49 -2.63
C ARG A 51 8.39 -11.50 -2.38
N LEU A 52 7.19 -11.09 -2.77
CA LEU A 52 5.95 -11.84 -2.63
C LEU A 52 5.55 -12.42 -4.00
N ARG A 53 5.03 -13.65 -4.03
CA ARG A 53 4.42 -14.26 -5.21
C ARG A 53 2.94 -14.51 -4.97
N ASP A 54 2.10 -14.07 -5.89
CA ASP A 54 0.70 -14.46 -5.92
C ASP A 54 0.58 -15.94 -6.31
N PRO A 55 -0.06 -16.80 -5.47
CA PRO A 55 -0.22 -18.21 -5.79
C PRO A 55 -1.19 -18.48 -6.95
N VAL A 56 -2.01 -17.52 -7.36
CA VAL A 56 -3.05 -17.70 -8.38
C VAL A 56 -2.49 -17.51 -9.79
N ASP A 57 -1.81 -16.40 -10.04
CA ASP A 57 -1.32 -16.03 -11.38
C ASP A 57 0.21 -15.90 -11.46
N GLY A 58 0.89 -16.06 -10.32
CA GLY A 58 2.34 -15.94 -10.23
C GLY A 58 2.85 -14.49 -10.22
N THR A 59 2.01 -13.46 -10.17
CA THR A 59 2.44 -12.06 -10.07
C THR A 59 3.46 -11.87 -8.94
N ILE A 60 4.55 -11.18 -9.23
CA ILE A 60 5.61 -10.93 -8.25
C ILE A 60 5.46 -9.50 -7.75
N CYS A 61 5.31 -9.32 -6.45
CA CYS A 61 5.32 -8.00 -5.83
C CYS A 61 6.57 -7.83 -4.96
N TYR A 62 7.19 -6.65 -5.08
CA TYR A 62 8.22 -6.19 -4.17
C TYR A 62 7.62 -5.17 -3.23
N LEU A 63 7.65 -5.49 -1.94
CA LEU A 63 7.12 -4.69 -0.86
C LEU A 63 8.28 -4.10 -0.07
N TYR A 64 8.42 -2.79 -0.12
CA TYR A 64 9.40 -2.03 0.67
C TYR A 64 8.73 -1.53 1.94
N LEU A 65 9.27 -1.88 3.11
CA LEU A 65 8.67 -1.57 4.41
C LEU A 65 9.72 -1.11 5.43
N PRO A 66 9.38 -0.16 6.31
CA PRO A 66 10.12 0.00 7.55
C PRO A 66 9.87 -1.21 8.47
N ILE A 67 10.89 -1.61 9.25
CA ILE A 67 10.79 -2.70 10.22
C ILE A 67 9.75 -2.38 11.30
N SER A 68 9.70 -1.13 11.73
CA SER A 68 8.69 -0.62 12.66
C SER A 68 7.84 0.45 12.00
N ALA A 69 6.54 0.40 12.21
CA ALA A 69 5.64 1.45 11.78
C ALA A 69 4.70 1.87 12.92
N PRO A 70 4.50 3.19 13.12
CA PRO A 70 3.54 3.66 14.10
C PRO A 70 2.12 3.23 13.71
N HIS A 71 1.34 2.83 14.70
CA HIS A 71 -0.05 2.44 14.52
C HIS A 71 -0.88 2.85 15.75
N SER A 72 -2.20 2.87 15.60
CA SER A 72 -3.11 3.09 16.72
C SER A 72 -2.95 2.00 17.79
N PRO A 73 -3.36 2.24 19.04
CA PRO A 73 -3.64 1.13 19.95
C PRO A 73 -4.59 0.12 19.31
N THR A 74 -4.50 -1.14 19.73
CA THR A 74 -5.39 -2.20 19.28
C THR A 74 -6.84 -1.88 19.67
N THR A 75 -7.76 -1.99 18.71
CA THR A 75 -9.20 -1.81 18.95
C THR A 75 -9.77 -2.95 19.79
N ALA A 76 -10.98 -2.79 20.33
CA ALA A 76 -11.70 -3.85 21.04
C ALA A 76 -11.89 -5.13 20.19
N THR A 77 -11.81 -5.01 18.87
CA THR A 77 -11.92 -6.09 17.89
C THR A 77 -10.56 -6.70 17.49
N GLY A 78 -9.44 -6.25 18.07
CA GLY A 78 -8.12 -6.81 17.81
C GLY A 78 -7.37 -6.21 16.62
N PHE A 79 -7.90 -5.16 15.99
CA PHE A 79 -7.29 -4.52 14.81
C PHE A 79 -6.47 -3.28 15.20
N VAL A 80 -5.53 -2.88 14.35
CA VAL A 80 -4.79 -1.63 14.46
C VAL A 80 -5.02 -0.77 13.22
N GLN A 81 -4.99 0.55 13.39
CA GLN A 81 -5.07 1.50 12.30
C GLN A 81 -3.70 2.11 12.05
N TYR A 82 -3.23 1.94 10.83
CA TYR A 82 -1.90 2.35 10.38
C TYR A 82 -1.92 3.77 9.78
N GLY A 83 -2.50 4.74 10.50
CA GLY A 83 -2.53 6.16 10.11
C GLY A 83 -2.89 6.43 8.64
N PRO A 84 -2.49 7.59 8.09
CA PRO A 84 -2.50 7.82 6.65
C PRO A 84 -1.50 6.87 5.94
N ASN A 85 -1.89 6.33 4.78
CA ASN A 85 -1.18 5.34 3.95
C ASN A 85 0.28 5.70 3.60
N THR A 86 1.19 5.60 4.57
CA THR A 86 2.61 5.95 4.43
C THR A 86 3.55 4.82 4.84
N ILE A 87 2.99 3.64 5.16
CA ILE A 87 3.79 2.46 5.51
C ILE A 87 4.23 1.76 4.25
N GLY A 88 5.43 2.13 3.81
CA GLY A 88 6.10 1.46 2.71
C GLY A 88 5.48 1.71 1.35
N SER A 89 5.87 0.87 0.39
CA SER A 89 5.40 0.91 -0.99
C SER A 89 5.44 -0.48 -1.61
N ILE A 90 4.49 -0.78 -2.49
CA ILE A 90 4.43 -2.04 -3.22
C ILE A 90 4.51 -1.81 -4.72
N ASN A 91 5.34 -2.60 -5.40
CA ASN A 91 5.43 -2.61 -6.86
C ASN A 91 5.23 -4.05 -7.35
N CYS A 92 4.24 -4.28 -8.21
CA CYS A 92 3.91 -5.60 -8.73
C CYS A 92 4.24 -5.71 -10.21
N VAL A 93 4.88 -6.80 -10.59
CA VAL A 93 5.19 -7.16 -11.97
C VAL A 93 4.43 -8.45 -12.32
N PRO A 94 3.56 -8.42 -13.35
CA PRO A 94 2.89 -9.62 -13.83
C PRO A 94 3.94 -10.64 -14.28
N THR A 95 3.72 -11.92 -13.96
CA THR A 95 4.57 -12.98 -14.51
C THR A 95 4.14 -13.23 -15.96
N PRO A 96 5.06 -13.23 -16.93
CA PRO A 96 4.73 -13.59 -18.31
C PRO A 96 4.14 -15.02 -18.33
N PRO A 97 3.11 -15.28 -19.15
CA PRO A 97 2.59 -16.63 -19.30
C PRO A 97 3.73 -17.59 -19.66
N ALA A 98 3.76 -18.75 -19.00
CA ALA A 98 4.80 -19.74 -19.23
C ALA A 98 4.84 -20.10 -20.73
N ALA A 99 6.00 -19.94 -21.37
CA ALA A 99 6.17 -20.37 -22.75
C ALA A 99 5.86 -21.86 -22.85
N PRO A 100 5.12 -22.32 -23.89
CA PRO A 100 4.82 -23.73 -24.04
C PRO A 100 6.13 -24.52 -24.09
N ALA A 101 6.22 -25.57 -23.27
CA ALA A 101 7.40 -26.43 -23.25
C ALA A 101 7.64 -26.97 -24.66
N ALA A 102 8.80 -26.63 -25.25
CA ALA A 102 9.20 -27.18 -26.54
C ALA A 102 9.29 -28.70 -26.39
N ARG A 103 8.40 -29.41 -27.08
CA ARG A 103 8.41 -30.87 -27.15
C ARG A 103 9.71 -31.27 -27.86
N ARG A 104 10.71 -31.73 -27.11
CA ARG A 104 11.88 -32.40 -27.71
C ARG A 104 11.35 -33.66 -28.40
N GLN A 105 11.39 -33.65 -29.73
CA GLN A 105 11.23 -34.84 -30.55
C GLN A 105 12.54 -35.62 -30.55
#